data_AF-A0A6T9XXN0-F1
#
_entry.id   AF-A0A6T9XXN0-F1
#
_cell.length_a   1.000
_cell.length_b   1.000
_cell.length_c   1.000
_cell.angle_alpha   90.00
_cell.angle_beta   90.00
_cell.angle_gamma   90.00
#
_symmetry.space_group_name_H-M   'P 1'
#
loop_
_entity.id
_entity.type
_entity.pdbx_description
1 polymer ?
#
loop_
_entity_poly.entity_id
_entity_poly.type
_entity_poly.pdbx_seq_one_letter_code
_entity_poly.pdbx_strand_id
1 'polypeptide(L)'
;MFKKLIKATLAVAALSSALSANAEIILASDFTGTSGDPSNISWTENSVEVTNTLDPQTTSFSSLDLFDNYDNLFAVDYNIHNEGTWFVDVLLTASFLVSSIDLESLTLDASIFSNNGQFQINQRDFSLSLDIFEGVSSLFSSTVDVFEGDNNNAGFVPTKSIAFDLSNVTLSGGSDYVLRFTAFGDGGGNNAGFDNLVLNGTANGSSLVNVPAPGSMAILMTSLVILCFRKTK
;
A
#
# COMPACT_ATOMS: atom_id res chain seq x y z
N MET A 1 -29.45 43.73 -17.92
CA MET A 1 -29.41 42.60 -16.98
C MET A 1 -28.98 41.27 -17.62
N PHE A 2 -29.38 40.97 -18.86
CA PHE A 2 -29.04 39.72 -19.59
C PHE A 2 -27.53 39.43 -19.76
N LYS A 3 -26.68 40.46 -19.95
CA LYS A 3 -25.23 40.26 -20.13
C LYS A 3 -24.48 39.79 -18.88
N LYS A 4 -25.04 39.99 -17.67
CA LYS A 4 -24.45 39.47 -16.42
C LYS A 4 -24.83 38.00 -16.16
N LEU A 5 -25.97 37.56 -16.69
CA LEU A 5 -26.45 36.18 -16.55
C LEU A 5 -25.59 35.20 -17.34
N ILE A 6 -25.20 35.56 -18.57
CA ILE A 6 -24.40 34.72 -19.47
C ILE A 6 -22.98 34.48 -18.92
N LYS A 7 -22.41 35.43 -18.17
CA LYS A 7 -21.11 35.24 -17.49
C LYS A 7 -21.21 34.32 -16.27
N ALA A 8 -22.36 34.22 -15.61
CA ALA A 8 -22.56 33.31 -14.48
C ALA A 8 -22.79 31.86 -14.94
N THR A 9 -23.41 31.64 -16.12
CA THR A 9 -23.68 30.29 -16.64
C THR A 9 -22.43 29.60 -17.18
N LEU A 10 -21.48 30.34 -17.77
CA LEU A 10 -20.21 29.77 -18.23
C LEU A 10 -19.26 29.40 -17.08
N ALA A 11 -19.40 30.04 -15.91
CA ALA A 11 -18.59 29.73 -14.74
C ALA A 11 -19.02 28.43 -14.03
N VAL A 12 -20.29 28.02 -14.19
CA VAL A 12 -20.84 26.81 -13.53
C VAL A 12 -20.55 25.54 -14.34
N ALA A 13 -20.27 25.63 -15.64
CA ALA A 13 -19.83 24.50 -16.45
C ALA A 13 -18.33 24.14 -16.26
N ALA A 14 -17.58 24.95 -15.50
CA ALA A 14 -16.16 24.74 -15.24
C ALA A 14 -15.87 24.10 -13.86
N LEU A 15 -16.89 23.83 -13.03
CA LEU A 15 -16.74 23.16 -11.73
C LEU A 15 -16.94 21.64 -11.79
N SER A 16 -17.17 21.09 -12.99
CA SER A 16 -16.93 19.66 -13.26
C SER A 16 -15.44 19.41 -13.53
N SER A 17 -14.56 20.18 -12.88
CA SER A 17 -13.15 19.87 -12.82
C SER A 17 -13.05 18.46 -12.26
N ALA A 18 -12.72 17.49 -13.12
CA ALA A 18 -12.14 16.23 -12.70
C ALA A 18 -11.15 16.59 -11.59
N LEU A 19 -11.44 16.16 -10.36
CA LEU A 19 -10.46 16.19 -9.29
C LEU A 19 -9.27 15.46 -9.89
N SER A 20 -8.19 16.18 -10.16
CA SER A 20 -6.91 15.58 -10.49
C SER A 20 -6.64 14.62 -9.36
N ALA A 21 -6.79 13.34 -9.65
CA ALA A 21 -6.61 12.27 -8.71
C ALA A 21 -5.11 12.28 -8.41
N ASN A 22 -4.76 12.83 -7.25
CA ASN A 22 -3.38 12.83 -6.78
C ASN A 22 -3.14 11.47 -6.15
N ALA A 23 -1.91 10.98 -6.26
CA ALA A 23 -1.52 9.79 -5.54
C ALA A 23 -1.79 9.97 -4.03
N GLU A 24 -2.46 9.00 -3.46
CA GLU A 24 -2.79 8.89 -2.06
C GLU A 24 -2.22 7.60 -1.49
N ILE A 25 -2.13 7.55 -0.16
CA ILE A 25 -1.79 6.32 0.54
C ILE A 25 -2.98 5.37 0.38
N ILE A 26 -2.73 4.23 -0.27
CA ILE A 26 -3.70 3.13 -0.46
C ILE A 26 -3.62 2.18 0.72
N LEU A 27 -2.40 1.82 1.13
CA LEU A 27 -2.14 0.95 2.27
C LEU A 27 -0.87 1.41 2.97
N ALA A 28 -0.87 1.45 4.31
CA ALA A 28 0.36 1.68 5.06
C ALA A 28 0.36 0.98 6.42
N SER A 29 1.56 0.63 6.91
CA SER A 29 1.79 0.21 8.29
C SER A 29 3.23 0.56 8.72
N ASP A 30 3.37 0.99 9.96
CA ASP A 30 4.66 1.23 10.64
C ASP A 30 5.05 0.07 11.56
N PHE A 31 4.36 -1.08 11.44
CA PHE A 31 4.55 -2.33 12.18
C PHE A 31 4.79 -2.15 13.69
N THR A 32 4.33 -1.04 14.26
CA THR A 32 4.66 -0.71 15.64
C THR A 32 3.89 -1.63 16.57
N GLY A 33 4.61 -2.33 17.46
CA GLY A 33 4.03 -3.25 18.43
C GLY A 33 3.96 -4.71 17.97
N THR A 34 4.61 -5.06 16.85
CA THR A 34 4.64 -6.44 16.32
C THR A 34 5.68 -7.35 16.94
N SER A 35 6.43 -6.90 17.96
CA SER A 35 7.46 -7.69 18.64
C SER A 35 6.92 -9.06 19.03
N GLY A 36 7.34 -10.10 18.31
CA GLY A 36 6.89 -11.49 18.48
C GLY A 36 5.42 -11.78 18.13
N ASP A 37 4.62 -10.79 17.73
CA ASP A 37 3.18 -10.96 17.53
C ASP A 37 2.65 -10.13 16.33
N PRO A 38 2.46 -10.78 15.16
CA PRO A 38 1.95 -10.11 13.96
C PRO A 38 0.46 -9.71 14.08
N SER A 39 -0.26 -10.15 15.11
CA SER A 39 -1.67 -9.75 15.31
C SER A 39 -1.84 -8.30 15.76
N ASN A 40 -0.76 -7.66 16.22
CA ASN A 40 -0.74 -6.26 16.64
C ASN A 40 -0.56 -5.26 15.49
N ILE A 41 -0.41 -5.73 14.24
CA ILE A 41 -0.24 -4.85 13.07
C ILE A 41 -1.47 -3.97 12.91
N SER A 42 -1.25 -2.67 12.83
CA SER A 42 -2.27 -1.68 12.47
C SER A 42 -2.06 -1.23 11.03
N TRP A 43 -3.13 -1.27 10.24
CA TRP A 43 -3.13 -0.82 8.85
C TRP A 43 -3.86 0.51 8.70
N THR A 44 -3.29 1.40 7.89
CA THR A 44 -4.02 2.51 7.27
C THR A 44 -4.49 2.04 5.90
N GLU A 45 -5.80 1.99 5.70
CA GLU A 45 -6.41 1.41 4.50
C GLU A 45 -7.28 2.45 3.80
N ASN A 46 -7.11 2.58 2.48
CA ASN A 46 -7.92 3.46 1.67
C ASN A 46 -8.34 2.75 0.38
N SER A 47 -9.64 2.52 0.23
CA SER A 47 -10.23 1.77 -0.88
C SER A 47 -9.74 0.32 -1.00
N VAL A 48 -9.12 -0.21 0.05
CA VAL A 48 -8.67 -1.60 0.19
C VAL A 48 -8.94 -2.10 1.61
N GLU A 49 -8.81 -3.40 1.84
CA GLU A 49 -8.89 -4.05 3.15
C GLU A 49 -7.84 -5.18 3.21
N VAL A 50 -7.07 -5.24 4.30
CA VAL A 50 -6.18 -6.37 4.60
C VAL A 50 -6.94 -7.44 5.36
N THR A 51 -6.98 -8.64 4.82
CA THR A 51 -7.88 -9.71 5.29
C THR A 51 -7.20 -10.78 6.13
N ASN A 52 -5.89 -10.68 6.32
CA ASN A 52 -5.10 -11.62 7.12
C ASN A 52 -4.24 -10.94 8.17
N THR A 53 -3.91 -11.73 9.20
CA THR A 53 -2.70 -11.49 9.99
C THR A 53 -1.50 -11.99 9.19
N LEU A 54 -0.39 -11.27 9.26
CA LEU A 54 0.84 -11.68 8.59
C LEU A 54 1.40 -12.96 9.23
N ASP A 55 1.72 -13.93 8.39
CA ASP A 55 2.32 -15.21 8.77
C ASP A 55 3.53 -15.45 7.87
N PRO A 56 4.76 -15.16 8.31
CA PRO A 56 5.95 -15.44 7.52
C PRO A 56 6.14 -16.95 7.42
N GLN A 57 6.53 -17.41 6.24
CA GLN A 57 6.62 -18.84 5.91
C GLN A 57 7.88 -19.17 5.14
N THR A 58 8.37 -20.39 5.33
CA THR A 58 9.39 -20.97 4.43
C THR A 58 8.80 -21.24 3.04
N THR A 59 9.66 -21.48 2.04
CA THR A 59 9.22 -21.89 0.69
C THR A 59 8.46 -23.23 0.65
N SER A 60 8.43 -23.97 1.77
CA SER A 60 7.65 -25.19 1.94
C SER A 60 6.36 -24.96 2.78
N PHE A 61 5.94 -23.70 2.94
CA PHE A 61 4.70 -23.30 3.64
C PHE A 61 4.67 -23.71 5.12
N SER A 62 5.82 -23.66 5.79
CA SER A 62 5.90 -23.79 7.25
C SER A 62 5.98 -22.40 7.86
N SER A 63 5.08 -22.09 8.81
CA SER A 63 5.07 -20.84 9.57
C SER A 63 6.37 -20.64 10.35
N LEU A 64 6.79 -19.38 10.46
CA LEU A 64 8.01 -18.93 11.10
C LEU A 64 7.67 -17.95 12.22
N ASP A 65 8.48 -17.97 13.27
CA ASP A 65 8.32 -17.03 14.38
C ASP A 65 8.91 -15.67 14.01
N LEU A 66 8.33 -14.61 14.59
CA LEU A 66 8.96 -13.30 14.64
C LEU A 66 9.90 -13.25 15.83
N PHE A 67 10.96 -12.45 15.73
CA PHE A 67 11.75 -12.15 16.91
C PHE A 67 10.90 -11.42 17.96
N ASP A 68 11.12 -11.77 19.23
CA ASP A 68 10.66 -11.01 20.38
C ASP A 68 11.71 -9.95 20.74
N ASN A 69 11.86 -8.92 19.90
CA ASN A 69 12.95 -7.96 19.96
C ASN A 69 12.54 -6.47 19.89
N TYR A 70 13.31 -5.71 20.66
CA TYR A 70 13.23 -4.32 21.14
C TYR A 70 12.78 -3.15 20.23
N ASP A 71 12.64 -3.32 18.92
CA ASP A 71 12.52 -2.18 17.98
C ASP A 71 11.13 -1.99 17.35
N ASN A 72 10.13 -2.80 17.72
CA ASN A 72 8.74 -2.67 17.24
C ASN A 72 8.62 -2.67 15.70
N LEU A 73 9.28 -3.62 15.04
CA LEU A 73 9.25 -3.79 13.59
C LEU A 73 8.94 -5.25 13.22
N PHE A 74 8.65 -5.51 11.95
CA PHE A 74 8.41 -6.87 11.46
C PHE A 74 9.76 -7.56 11.14
N ALA A 75 10.23 -8.47 12.00
CA ALA A 75 11.47 -9.22 11.77
C ALA A 75 11.29 -10.72 12.05
N VAL A 76 11.68 -11.54 11.08
CA VAL A 76 11.50 -13.00 11.12
C VAL A 76 12.73 -13.65 11.74
N ASP A 77 12.54 -14.55 12.71
CA ASP A 77 13.61 -15.38 13.29
C ASP A 77 13.90 -16.56 12.35
N TYR A 78 14.45 -16.24 11.18
CA TYR A 78 14.84 -17.21 10.16
C TYR A 78 15.99 -16.69 9.33
N ASN A 79 17.12 -17.39 9.42
CA ASN A 79 18.36 -16.96 8.83
C ASN A 79 18.36 -17.20 7.33
N ILE A 80 18.38 -16.11 6.56
CA ILE A 80 18.12 -16.16 5.11
C ILE A 80 19.23 -16.85 4.30
N HIS A 81 20.39 -17.11 4.91
CA HIS A 81 21.53 -17.76 4.27
C HIS A 81 21.70 -19.21 4.73
N ASN A 82 21.48 -19.47 6.02
CA ASN A 82 21.76 -20.78 6.62
C ASN A 82 20.52 -21.69 6.64
N GLU A 83 19.34 -21.09 6.80
CA GLU A 83 18.08 -21.81 6.89
C GLU A 83 17.30 -21.70 5.57
N GLY A 84 17.34 -20.53 4.96
CA GLY A 84 16.94 -20.31 3.56
C GLY A 84 15.96 -19.16 3.39
N THR A 85 15.33 -19.12 2.22
CA THR A 85 14.37 -18.08 1.86
C THR A 85 13.06 -18.20 2.66
N TRP A 86 12.53 -17.06 3.07
CA TRP A 86 11.17 -16.94 3.60
C TRP A 86 10.36 -15.93 2.79
N PHE A 87 9.04 -16.04 2.87
CA PHE A 87 8.11 -15.07 2.32
C PHE A 87 7.00 -14.73 3.30
N VAL A 88 6.33 -13.61 3.11
CA VAL A 88 5.11 -13.24 3.84
C VAL A 88 4.11 -12.62 2.86
N ASP A 89 2.84 -12.97 3.03
CA ASP A 89 1.74 -12.51 2.18
C ASP A 89 0.88 -11.48 2.90
N VAL A 90 0.63 -10.36 2.21
CA VAL A 90 -0.44 -9.41 2.55
C VAL A 90 -1.61 -9.70 1.62
N LEU A 91 -2.71 -10.20 2.17
CA LEU A 91 -3.95 -10.48 1.44
C LEU A 91 -4.80 -9.22 1.41
N LEU A 92 -4.98 -8.67 0.22
CA LEU A 92 -5.59 -7.37 0.00
C LEU A 92 -6.87 -7.51 -0.85
N THR A 93 -8.00 -7.01 -0.36
CA THR A 93 -9.23 -6.90 -1.15
C THR A 93 -9.44 -5.46 -1.58
N ALA A 94 -9.52 -5.19 -2.88
CA ALA A 94 -9.85 -3.86 -3.39
C ALA A 94 -11.36 -3.58 -3.25
N SER A 95 -11.73 -2.38 -2.83
CA SER A 95 -13.12 -2.02 -2.58
C SER A 95 -13.96 -2.09 -3.87
N PHE A 96 -15.18 -2.65 -3.78
CA PHE A 96 -16.14 -2.62 -4.88
C PHE A 96 -16.69 -1.20 -5.18
N LEU A 97 -16.42 -0.23 -4.31
CA LEU A 97 -16.81 1.18 -4.47
C LEU A 97 -15.89 1.93 -5.45
N VAL A 98 -14.73 1.37 -5.76
CA VAL A 98 -13.83 1.87 -6.80
C VAL A 98 -13.94 1.00 -8.04
N SER A 99 -13.66 1.58 -9.20
CA SER A 99 -13.55 0.83 -10.46
C SER A 99 -12.16 0.20 -10.59
N SER A 100 -11.14 0.94 -10.17
CA SER A 100 -9.74 0.51 -10.19
C SER A 100 -8.92 1.34 -9.21
N ILE A 101 -7.72 0.85 -8.90
CA ILE A 101 -6.68 1.58 -8.18
C ILE A 101 -5.41 1.47 -9.04
N ASP A 102 -4.97 2.59 -9.61
CA ASP A 102 -3.70 2.65 -10.35
C ASP A 102 -2.58 2.86 -9.33
N LEU A 103 -1.70 1.87 -9.16
CA LEU A 103 -0.60 1.96 -8.22
C LEU A 103 0.52 2.83 -8.79
N GLU A 104 1.29 3.44 -7.90
CA GLU A 104 2.46 4.26 -8.27
C GLU A 104 3.74 3.66 -7.71
N SER A 105 3.77 3.43 -6.39
CA SER A 105 4.97 2.95 -5.72
C SER A 105 4.64 2.20 -4.45
N LEU A 106 5.46 1.23 -4.10
CA LEU A 106 5.51 0.68 -2.75
C LEU A 106 6.88 0.97 -2.14
N THR A 107 6.91 1.61 -0.98
CA THR A 107 8.14 1.88 -0.23
C THR A 107 8.11 1.18 1.11
N LEU A 108 9.28 0.76 1.60
CA LEU A 108 9.47 0.23 2.94
C LEU A 108 10.93 0.39 3.37
N ASP A 109 11.19 0.27 4.67
CA ASP A 109 12.53 0.25 5.26
C ASP A 109 12.93 -1.20 5.54
N ALA A 110 13.82 -1.73 4.71
CA ALA A 110 14.30 -3.10 4.82
C ALA A 110 15.52 -3.17 5.75
N SER A 111 15.53 -4.13 6.67
CA SER A 111 16.55 -4.24 7.72
C SER A 111 17.11 -5.65 7.90
N ILE A 112 18.35 -5.76 8.37
CA ILE A 112 18.99 -7.04 8.70
C ILE A 112 19.39 -7.17 10.16
N PHE A 113 19.22 -8.39 10.68
CA PHE A 113 19.40 -8.72 12.09
C PHE A 113 20.34 -9.90 12.27
N SER A 114 21.01 -9.95 13.42
CA SER A 114 21.73 -11.15 13.86
C SER A 114 20.77 -12.16 14.51
N ASN A 115 21.24 -13.38 14.81
CA ASN A 115 20.41 -14.46 15.38
C ASN A 115 19.92 -14.20 16.82
N ASN A 116 20.27 -13.08 17.44
CA ASN A 116 19.73 -12.67 18.73
C ASN A 116 18.69 -11.54 18.60
N GLY A 117 18.24 -11.25 17.37
CA GLY A 117 17.29 -10.19 17.07
C GLY A 117 17.85 -8.76 17.15
N GLN A 118 19.15 -8.57 17.37
CA GLN A 118 19.76 -7.23 17.30
C GLN A 118 20.14 -6.87 15.87
N PHE A 119 20.08 -5.59 15.53
CA PHE A 119 20.57 -5.09 14.26
C PHE A 119 21.99 -5.57 13.94
N GLN A 120 22.20 -6.00 12.71
CA GLN A 120 23.49 -6.52 12.26
C GLN A 120 24.51 -5.38 12.15
N ILE A 121 25.69 -5.54 12.77
CA ILE A 121 26.75 -4.52 12.77
C ILE A 121 27.70 -4.61 11.57
N ASN A 122 27.65 -5.73 10.85
CA ASN A 122 28.45 -5.99 9.65
C ASN A 122 27.50 -6.10 8.46
N GLN A 123 27.83 -5.47 7.33
CA GLN A 123 27.02 -5.69 6.13
C GLN A 123 26.99 -7.18 5.75
N ARG A 124 25.78 -7.65 5.46
CA ARG A 124 25.51 -8.93 4.83
C ARG A 124 24.62 -8.73 3.62
N ASP A 125 24.75 -9.65 2.68
CA ASP A 125 23.89 -9.68 1.50
C ASP A 125 22.41 -9.83 1.90
N PHE A 126 21.55 -9.05 1.25
CA PHE A 126 20.10 -9.12 1.46
C PHE A 126 19.40 -8.55 0.24
N SER A 127 18.48 -9.34 -0.29
CA SER A 127 17.55 -8.96 -1.34
C SER A 127 16.12 -9.20 -0.90
N LEU A 128 15.23 -8.31 -1.34
CA LEU A 128 13.80 -8.43 -1.13
C LEU A 128 13.08 -8.37 -2.48
N SER A 129 12.24 -9.37 -2.77
CA SER A 129 11.32 -9.30 -3.91
C SER A 129 9.91 -8.94 -3.46
N LEU A 130 9.19 -8.29 -4.36
CA LEU A 130 7.75 -8.08 -4.31
C LEU A 130 7.12 -8.73 -5.52
N ASP A 131 6.21 -9.66 -5.27
CA ASP A 131 5.34 -10.26 -6.28
C ASP A 131 3.88 -9.89 -5.96
N ILE A 132 3.13 -9.46 -6.96
CA ILE A 132 1.70 -9.15 -6.82
C ILE A 132 0.90 -10.15 -7.66
N PHE A 133 -0.03 -10.85 -7.03
CA PHE A 133 -0.90 -11.83 -7.68
C PHE A 133 -2.36 -11.42 -7.65
N GLU A 134 -3.10 -11.79 -8.70
CA GLU A 134 -4.57 -11.84 -8.73
C GLU A 134 -4.98 -13.29 -8.98
N GLY A 135 -5.43 -13.97 -7.93
CA GLY A 135 -5.60 -15.42 -7.96
C GLY A 135 -4.29 -16.16 -8.28
N VAL A 136 -4.22 -16.82 -9.43
CA VAL A 136 -3.01 -17.55 -9.89
C VAL A 136 -2.14 -16.75 -10.87
N SER A 137 -2.58 -15.55 -11.26
CA SER A 137 -1.89 -14.71 -12.24
C SER A 137 -0.91 -13.77 -11.53
N SER A 138 0.33 -13.71 -11.99
CA SER A 138 1.28 -12.67 -11.58
C SER A 138 1.01 -11.38 -12.35
N LEU A 139 0.77 -10.29 -11.63
CA LEU A 139 0.59 -8.94 -12.17
C LEU A 139 1.89 -8.14 -12.15
N PHE A 140 2.73 -8.40 -11.15
CA PHE A 140 3.99 -7.71 -10.95
C PHE A 140 4.99 -8.66 -10.28
N SER A 141 6.27 -8.47 -10.62
CA SER A 141 7.40 -9.13 -9.97
C SER A 141 8.63 -8.24 -10.12
N SER A 142 9.27 -7.93 -9.01
CA SER A 142 10.54 -7.20 -9.02
C SER A 142 11.34 -7.54 -7.77
N THR A 143 12.66 -7.47 -7.91
CA THR A 143 13.63 -7.66 -6.82
C THR A 143 14.43 -6.39 -6.62
N VAL A 144 14.70 -6.05 -5.36
CA VAL A 144 15.66 -5.01 -4.99
C VAL A 144 16.78 -5.64 -4.17
N ASP A 145 18.01 -5.41 -4.62
CA ASP A 145 19.22 -5.70 -3.85
C ASP A 145 19.35 -4.64 -2.74
N VAL A 146 18.92 -5.00 -1.52
CA VAL A 146 18.92 -4.09 -0.36
C VAL A 146 20.38 -3.82 0.03
N PHE A 147 21.13 -4.88 0.26
CA PHE A 147 22.56 -4.83 0.55
C PHE A 147 23.28 -5.80 -0.37
N GLU A 148 24.17 -5.30 -1.22
CA GLU A 148 24.92 -6.13 -2.17
C GLU A 148 26.18 -6.70 -1.50
N GLY A 149 26.16 -8.01 -1.22
CA GLY A 149 27.31 -8.79 -0.79
C GLY A 149 27.78 -8.57 0.66
N ASP A 150 28.72 -9.43 1.06
CA ASP A 150 29.35 -9.43 2.38
C ASP A 150 30.67 -8.65 2.39
N ASN A 151 30.64 -7.40 2.84
CA ASN A 151 31.86 -6.58 2.85
C ASN A 151 32.41 -6.28 4.26
N ASN A 152 31.75 -6.73 5.34
CA ASN A 152 32.17 -6.50 6.75
C ASN A 152 32.59 -5.03 7.03
N ASN A 153 31.98 -4.06 6.33
CA ASN A 153 32.41 -2.67 6.42
C ASN A 153 32.04 -2.06 7.78
N ALA A 154 32.96 -1.30 8.38
CA ALA A 154 32.70 -0.61 9.64
C ALA A 154 31.77 0.59 9.42
N GLY A 155 30.82 0.81 10.35
CA GLY A 155 29.83 1.90 10.23
C GLY A 155 28.66 1.56 9.30
N PHE A 156 28.42 0.27 9.05
CA PHE A 156 27.26 -0.21 8.31
C PHE A 156 25.94 0.24 8.98
N VAL A 157 25.00 0.70 8.16
CA VAL A 157 23.65 1.03 8.59
C VAL A 157 22.75 -0.15 8.23
N PRO A 158 22.16 -0.85 9.21
CA PRO A 158 21.45 -2.11 9.03
C PRO A 158 20.06 -1.97 8.44
N THR A 159 19.68 -0.77 8.03
CA THR A 159 18.37 -0.42 7.49
C THR A 159 18.55 0.44 6.24
N LYS A 160 17.80 0.12 5.19
CA LYS A 160 17.79 0.86 3.92
C LYS A 160 16.36 1.00 3.42
N SER A 161 15.96 2.22 3.10
CA SER A 161 14.70 2.49 2.43
C SER A 161 14.77 2.01 0.98
N ILE A 162 13.79 1.22 0.56
CA ILE A 162 13.67 0.69 -0.79
C ILE A 162 12.31 1.06 -1.38
N ALA A 163 12.24 1.02 -2.71
CA ALA A 163 11.03 1.34 -3.45
C ALA A 163 10.85 0.37 -4.63
N PHE A 164 9.61 -0.02 -4.87
CA PHE A 164 9.17 -0.71 -6.07
C PHE A 164 8.34 0.27 -6.92
N ASP A 165 8.68 0.39 -8.21
CA ASP A 165 7.91 1.16 -9.18
C ASP A 165 6.71 0.31 -9.65
N LEU A 166 5.51 0.78 -9.31
CA LEU A 166 4.24 0.10 -9.60
C LEU A 166 3.40 0.86 -10.62
N SER A 167 3.97 1.84 -11.34
CA SER A 167 3.26 2.73 -12.28
C SER A 167 2.50 2.03 -13.42
N ASN A 168 2.74 0.73 -13.64
CA ASN A 168 2.05 -0.09 -14.63
C ASN A 168 1.14 -1.17 -14.00
N VAL A 169 0.87 -1.08 -12.70
CA VAL A 169 0.04 -2.03 -11.96
C VAL A 169 -1.29 -1.37 -11.63
N THR A 170 -2.39 -2.00 -12.06
CA THR A 170 -3.75 -1.56 -11.75
C THR A 170 -4.48 -2.69 -11.02
N LEU A 171 -5.07 -2.37 -9.87
CA LEU A 171 -5.96 -3.26 -9.14
C LEU A 171 -7.40 -2.99 -9.59
N SER A 172 -8.13 -4.03 -9.96
CA SER A 172 -9.57 -3.95 -10.25
C SER A 172 -10.37 -3.86 -8.95
N GLY A 173 -11.37 -2.99 -8.91
CA GLY A 173 -12.24 -2.89 -7.74
C GLY A 173 -13.07 -4.16 -7.52
N GLY A 174 -13.16 -4.62 -6.28
CA GLY A 174 -13.86 -5.85 -5.89
C GLY A 174 -13.08 -7.15 -6.08
N SER A 175 -11.82 -7.08 -6.53
CA SER A 175 -10.92 -8.23 -6.67
C SER A 175 -10.03 -8.42 -5.42
N ASP A 176 -9.54 -9.64 -5.27
CA ASP A 176 -8.57 -10.03 -4.24
C ASP A 176 -7.15 -10.15 -4.82
N TYR A 177 -6.19 -9.67 -4.06
CA TYR A 177 -4.77 -9.60 -4.42
C TYR A 177 -3.90 -10.18 -3.32
N VAL A 178 -2.74 -10.71 -3.71
CA VAL A 178 -1.69 -11.14 -2.79
C VAL A 178 -0.44 -10.33 -3.09
N LEU A 179 0.01 -9.54 -2.11
CA LEU A 179 1.33 -8.90 -2.14
C LEU A 179 2.28 -9.80 -1.36
N ARG A 180 3.15 -10.51 -2.06
CA ARG A 180 4.15 -11.40 -1.48
C ARG A 180 5.49 -10.71 -1.40
N PHE A 181 6.01 -10.59 -0.19
CA PHE A 181 7.39 -10.17 0.05
C PHE A 181 8.24 -11.41 0.27
N THR A 182 9.34 -11.56 -0.47
CA THR A 182 10.26 -12.69 -0.31
C THR A 182 11.65 -12.19 0.03
N ALA A 183 12.21 -12.63 1.15
CA ALA A 183 13.53 -12.26 1.61
C ALA A 183 14.54 -13.38 1.39
N PHE A 184 15.68 -13.04 0.79
CA PHE A 184 16.74 -13.99 0.48
C PHE A 184 18.10 -13.28 0.39
N GLY A 185 19.17 -14.06 0.42
CA GLY A 185 20.53 -13.55 0.27
C GLY A 185 21.55 -14.70 0.24
N ASP A 186 22.76 -14.40 -0.18
CA ASP A 186 23.88 -15.33 -0.26
C ASP A 186 25.03 -14.90 0.67
N GLY A 187 25.66 -15.85 1.39
CA GLY A 187 26.80 -15.54 2.27
C GLY A 187 26.57 -15.71 3.77
N GLY A 188 27.02 -14.75 4.57
CA GLY A 188 27.24 -14.86 6.01
C GLY A 188 26.00 -14.58 6.84
N GLY A 189 25.22 -15.61 7.14
CA GLY A 189 23.98 -15.58 7.93
C GLY A 189 23.56 -14.30 8.67
N ASN A 190 22.41 -13.77 8.25
CA ASN A 190 21.56 -12.80 8.95
C ASN A 190 20.10 -13.19 8.78
N ASN A 191 19.27 -12.59 9.61
CA ASN A 191 17.82 -12.56 9.48
C ASN A 191 17.42 -11.25 8.80
N ALA A 192 16.17 -11.18 8.37
CA ALA A 192 15.63 -10.03 7.66
C ALA A 192 14.29 -9.59 8.24
N GLY A 193 14.00 -8.31 8.04
CA GLY A 193 12.74 -7.71 8.43
C GLY A 193 12.50 -6.42 7.66
N PHE A 194 11.34 -5.81 7.88
CA PHE A 194 10.98 -4.54 7.28
C PHE A 194 10.08 -3.72 8.20
N ASP A 195 10.00 -2.43 7.88
CA ASP A 195 9.16 -1.46 8.55
C ASP A 195 8.66 -0.38 7.57
N ASN A 196 7.76 0.51 8.01
CA ASN A 196 7.29 1.70 7.29
C ASN A 196 6.80 1.40 5.86
N LEU A 197 5.97 0.36 5.71
CA LEU A 197 5.37 0.03 4.43
C LEU A 197 4.37 1.12 4.05
N VAL A 198 4.51 1.66 2.85
CA VAL A 198 3.58 2.61 2.23
C VAL A 198 3.37 2.22 0.77
N LEU A 199 2.14 1.89 0.42
CA LEU A 199 1.66 1.70 -0.94
C LEU A 199 0.90 2.97 -1.37
N ASN A 200 1.40 3.63 -2.40
CA ASN A 200 0.78 4.80 -3.01
C ASN A 200 0.12 4.44 -4.33
N GLY A 201 -0.98 5.12 -4.63
CA GLY A 201 -1.72 4.95 -5.87
C GLY A 201 -2.89 5.91 -5.96
N THR A 202 -3.72 5.72 -6.97
CA THR A 202 -4.84 6.57 -7.29
C THR A 202 -6.11 5.73 -7.39
N ALA A 203 -7.04 5.92 -6.45
CA ALA A 203 -8.33 5.25 -6.47
C ALA A 203 -9.31 5.93 -7.46
N ASN A 204 -9.73 5.19 -8.49
CA ASN A 204 -10.68 5.66 -9.49
C ASN A 204 -12.10 5.23 -9.10
N GLY A 205 -12.93 6.17 -8.68
CA GLY A 205 -14.30 5.89 -8.19
C GLY A 205 -15.18 5.09 -9.16
N SER A 206 -16.02 4.20 -8.63
CA SER A 206 -17.00 3.45 -9.41
C SER A 206 -18.24 4.31 -9.72
N SER A 207 -18.69 4.29 -10.98
CA SER A 207 -19.93 4.99 -11.39
C SER A 207 -21.21 4.42 -10.77
N LEU A 208 -21.13 3.35 -9.96
CA LEU A 208 -22.27 2.69 -9.33
C LEU A 208 -22.95 3.54 -8.24
N VAL A 209 -22.32 4.64 -7.79
CA VAL A 209 -22.96 5.67 -6.96
C VAL A 209 -22.97 7.01 -7.70
N ASN A 210 -23.40 7.02 -8.96
CA ASN A 210 -23.86 8.26 -9.56
C ASN A 210 -25.26 8.56 -8.99
N VAL A 211 -25.33 9.07 -7.75
CA VAL A 211 -26.53 9.82 -7.34
C VAL A 211 -26.53 11.04 -8.25
N PRO A 212 -27.46 11.16 -9.22
CA PRO A 212 -27.51 12.36 -10.01
C PRO A 212 -27.78 13.48 -9.00
N ALA A 213 -26.82 14.40 -8.85
CA ALA A 213 -27.12 15.65 -8.18
C ALA A 213 -28.43 16.14 -8.80
N PRO A 214 -29.47 16.49 -8.01
CA PRO A 214 -30.75 16.89 -8.57
C PRO A 214 -30.45 17.91 -9.65
N GLY A 215 -30.76 17.54 -10.90
CA GLY A 215 -30.21 18.22 -12.06
C GLY A 215 -30.38 19.72 -11.88
N SER A 216 -29.42 20.53 -12.32
CA SER A 216 -29.45 21.98 -12.15
C SER A 216 -30.82 22.62 -12.50
N MET A 217 -31.58 21.99 -13.42
CA MET A 217 -32.99 22.28 -13.69
C MET A 217 -33.96 22.03 -12.53
N ALA A 218 -33.87 20.91 -11.82
CA ALA A 218 -34.69 20.60 -10.65
C ALA A 218 -34.45 21.58 -9.50
N ILE A 219 -33.18 21.95 -9.25
CA ILE A 219 -32.82 22.98 -8.26
C ILE A 219 -33.30 24.36 -8.73
N LEU A 220 -33.12 24.71 -10.01
CA LEU A 220 -33.59 25.98 -10.57
C LEU A 220 -35.12 26.10 -10.50
N MET A 221 -35.86 25.02 -10.81
CA MET A 221 -37.32 25.00 -10.78
C MET A 221 -37.86 25.07 -9.35
N THR A 222 -37.27 24.34 -8.39
CA THR A 222 -37.63 24.50 -6.96
C THR A 222 -37.29 25.89 -6.43
N SER A 223 -36.16 26.46 -6.83
CA SER A 223 -35.77 27.83 -6.48
C SER A 223 -36.73 28.88 -7.04
N LEU A 224 -37.16 28.73 -8.30
CA LEU A 224 -38.16 29.61 -8.92
C LEU A 224 -39.52 29.48 -8.25
N VAL A 225 -39.95 28.26 -7.95
CA VAL A 225 -41.22 27.98 -7.25
C VAL A 225 -41.21 28.64 -5.86
N ILE A 226 -40.13 28.50 -5.09
CA ILE A 226 -39.97 29.15 -3.78
C ILE A 226 -39.95 30.69 -3.92
N LEU A 227 -39.34 31.24 -4.97
CA LEU A 227 -39.35 32.68 -5.23
C LEU A 227 -40.75 33.20 -5.63
N CYS A 228 -41.51 32.42 -6.40
CA CYS A 228 -42.88 32.75 -6.78
C CYS A 228 -43.82 32.72 -5.56
N PHE A 229 -43.69 31.74 -4.66
CA PHE A 229 -44.47 31.68 -3.42
C PHE A 229 -44.08 32.74 -2.38
N ARG A 230 -42.87 33.31 -2.45
CA ARG A 230 -42.46 34.44 -1.61
C ARG A 230 -43.04 35.78 -2.04
N LYS A 231 -43.53 35.91 -3.27
CA LYS A 231 -44.19 37.15 -3.76
C LYS A 231 -45.71 37.17 -3.58
N THR A 232 -46.31 36.05 -3.16
CA THR A 232 -47.75 35.91 -2.89
C THR A 232 -48.13 36.13 -1.43
N LYS A 233 -47.27 36.79 -0.63
CA LYS A 233 -47.62 37.38 0.67
C LYS A 233 -47.31 38.85 0.66
#